data_AF-A0A2V7XJA6-F1
#
_entry.id   AF-A0A2V7XJA6-F1
#
_cell.length_a   1.000
_cell.length_b   1.000
_cell.length_c   1.000
_cell.angle_alpha   90.00
_cell.angle_beta   90.00
_cell.angle_gamma   90.00
#
_symmetry.space_group_name_H-M   'P 1'
#
loop_
_entity.id
_entity.type
_entity.pdbx_description
1 polymer ?
#
loop_
_entity_poly.entity_id
_entity_poly.type
_entity_poly.pdbx_seq_one_letter_code
_entity_poly.pdbx_strand_id
1 'polypeptide(L)'
;MVFRQAHAHNVVTLPSHANILSGRLPFQHGVLDNAGFRFPAGTPTLATLLKAAGYRTGAFVSAFTLDSRFGLDRGFDVYDDQLDGPAGPLALPERHGTDTVAAARRWLAQGDGRPTFCWIHLYDPHAPYLPREPFASRYAGTPYVGEVAAADAALEPVLGPLLESASPHTVVVLTADHGESLGEHGERTHGLFAYEATLRIPLIVFAPSVVPPAVVDAVVGHDDIVPTILDAIASTPPPDLPGHSLLGQALGAPPAAAPLYFEALSAAANRGWAPLTGVLRGTEKYVELPLPELYDLSGDPDEQRNLVGSRSERVERLQADLRGFPSADSFQARAPEDRETREALRALGYLASAAAPLRKRYGPEDDPKRLVGLDTLMEQVLARHREGDLDGALALCRDIVRQRPDMPAAWLQMAILQRKRGDMTAAIDAL
;
A
#
# COMPACT_ATOMS: atom_id res chain seq x y z
N MET A 1 5.70 -21.11 -7.40
CA MET A 1 6.41 -20.08 -8.19
C MET A 1 6.82 -18.96 -7.25
N VAL A 2 8.04 -18.47 -7.39
CA VAL A 2 8.55 -17.29 -6.67
C VAL A 2 8.95 -16.25 -7.71
N PHE A 3 8.43 -15.03 -7.60
CA PHE A 3 8.73 -13.94 -8.53
C PHE A 3 9.80 -13.03 -7.93
N ARG A 4 10.90 -12.81 -8.66
CA ARG A 4 11.99 -11.93 -8.19
C ARG A 4 11.70 -10.45 -8.45
N GLN A 5 10.84 -10.14 -9.41
CA GLN A 5 10.52 -8.80 -9.86
C GLN A 5 9.00 -8.62 -9.84
N ALA A 6 8.41 -8.60 -8.63
CA ALA A 6 7.01 -8.26 -8.46
C ALA A 6 6.90 -6.85 -7.88
N HIS A 7 5.95 -6.08 -8.40
CA HIS A 7 5.81 -4.66 -8.08
C HIS A 7 4.37 -4.30 -7.73
N ALA A 8 4.22 -3.48 -6.69
CA ALA A 8 2.98 -2.76 -6.43
C ALA A 8 2.80 -1.61 -7.44
N HIS A 9 1.56 -1.16 -7.63
CA HIS A 9 1.28 0.06 -8.41
C HIS A 9 1.17 1.31 -7.52
N ASN A 10 0.97 1.12 -6.22
CA ASN A 10 0.85 2.17 -5.23
C ASN A 10 1.78 1.90 -4.04
N VAL A 11 2.00 2.93 -3.24
CA VAL A 11 2.81 2.89 -2.00
C VAL A 11 1.96 3.15 -0.75
N VAL A 12 0.66 2.87 -0.86
CA VAL A 12 -0.34 3.13 0.19
C VAL A 12 -1.32 1.97 0.24
N THR A 13 -1.66 1.54 1.45
CA THR A 13 -2.42 0.31 1.74
C THR A 13 -3.74 0.14 1.00
N LEU A 14 -4.70 1.06 1.15
CA LEU A 14 -6.04 0.93 0.57
C LEU A 14 -6.01 0.90 -0.98
N PRO A 15 -5.29 1.81 -1.67
CA PRO A 15 -5.08 1.72 -3.12
C PRO A 15 -4.44 0.40 -3.56
N SER A 16 -3.37 -0.05 -2.89
CA SER A 16 -2.70 -1.31 -3.22
C SER A 16 -3.64 -2.52 -3.05
N HIS A 17 -4.42 -2.56 -1.97
CA HIS A 17 -5.44 -3.59 -1.77
C HIS A 17 -6.55 -3.55 -2.83
N ALA A 18 -6.94 -2.34 -3.27
CA ALA A 18 -7.84 -2.18 -4.40
C ALA A 18 -7.22 -2.76 -5.69
N ASN A 19 -5.92 -2.57 -5.96
CA ASN A 19 -5.25 -3.20 -7.09
C ASN A 19 -5.30 -4.73 -6.99
N ILE A 20 -4.86 -5.30 -5.86
CA ILE A 20 -4.76 -6.75 -5.66
C ILE A 20 -6.13 -7.41 -5.78
N LEU A 21 -7.16 -6.86 -5.12
CA LEU A 21 -8.48 -7.48 -5.08
C LEU A 21 -9.26 -7.28 -6.37
N SER A 22 -9.01 -6.24 -7.17
CA SER A 22 -9.75 -5.99 -8.41
C SER A 22 -8.99 -6.39 -9.69
N GLY A 23 -7.67 -6.57 -9.60
CA GLY A 23 -6.80 -6.76 -10.75
C GLY A 23 -6.71 -5.51 -11.61
N ARG A 24 -7.02 -4.33 -11.06
CA ARG A 24 -7.10 -3.06 -11.79
C ARG A 24 -5.95 -2.13 -11.41
N LEU A 25 -5.54 -1.31 -12.37
CA LEU A 25 -4.58 -0.23 -12.16
C LEU A 25 -5.21 0.92 -11.35
N PRO A 26 -4.38 1.76 -10.69
CA PRO A 26 -4.86 2.79 -9.77
C PRO A 26 -5.91 3.73 -10.37
N PHE A 27 -5.65 4.24 -11.57
CA PHE A 27 -6.56 5.15 -12.29
C PHE A 27 -7.88 4.50 -12.71
N GLN A 28 -7.98 3.16 -12.76
CA GLN A 28 -9.22 2.47 -13.16
C GLN A 28 -10.24 2.40 -12.02
N HIS A 29 -9.79 2.35 -10.76
CA HIS A 29 -10.67 2.40 -9.58
C HIS A 29 -10.68 3.78 -8.90
N GLY A 30 -9.63 4.58 -9.08
CA GLY A 30 -9.55 5.99 -8.63
C GLY A 30 -9.44 6.18 -7.12
N VAL A 31 -8.95 5.17 -6.41
CA VAL A 31 -8.66 5.22 -4.96
C VAL A 31 -7.20 5.60 -4.81
N LEU A 32 -6.90 6.75 -4.20
CA LEU A 32 -5.54 7.32 -4.17
C LEU A 32 -4.86 7.29 -2.80
N ASP A 33 -5.66 7.18 -1.75
CA ASP A 33 -5.21 7.33 -0.37
C ASP A 33 -6.11 6.53 0.56
N ASN A 34 -5.63 6.28 1.78
CA ASN A 34 -6.41 5.66 2.85
C ASN A 34 -7.53 6.59 3.37
N ALA A 35 -7.32 7.91 3.28
CA ALA A 35 -8.26 8.91 3.78
C ALA A 35 -9.11 9.53 2.66
N GLY A 36 -10.44 9.53 2.83
CA GLY A 36 -11.37 10.22 1.95
C GLY A 36 -11.71 9.47 0.66
N PHE A 37 -11.26 8.23 0.48
CA PHE A 37 -11.59 7.41 -0.69
C PHE A 37 -12.33 6.14 -0.26
N ARG A 38 -13.12 5.60 -1.19
CA ARG A 38 -13.89 4.36 -1.03
C ARG A 38 -13.76 3.56 -2.31
N PHE A 39 -13.59 2.25 -2.18
CA PHE A 39 -13.55 1.38 -3.34
C PHE A 39 -14.92 1.41 -4.06
N PRO A 40 -14.99 1.56 -5.39
CA PRO A 40 -16.25 1.81 -6.08
C PRO A 40 -17.16 0.58 -6.07
N ALA A 41 -18.41 0.74 -5.64
CA ALA A 41 -19.40 -0.33 -5.61
C ALA A 41 -19.76 -0.90 -7.01
N GLY A 42 -19.38 -0.25 -8.10
CA GLY A 42 -19.57 -0.78 -9.45
C GLY A 42 -18.45 -1.73 -9.92
N THR A 43 -17.30 -1.73 -9.24
CA THR A 43 -16.10 -2.43 -9.70
C THR A 43 -16.06 -3.85 -9.12
N PRO A 44 -15.95 -4.90 -9.97
CA PRO A 44 -15.77 -6.26 -9.48
C PRO A 44 -14.44 -6.45 -8.74
N THR A 45 -14.49 -7.24 -7.68
CA THR A 45 -13.32 -7.80 -6.99
C THR A 45 -13.26 -9.31 -7.16
N LEU A 46 -12.11 -9.93 -6.93
CA LEU A 46 -11.92 -11.36 -6.85
C LEU A 46 -12.94 -12.00 -5.91
N ALA A 47 -13.22 -11.38 -4.76
CA ALA A 47 -14.26 -11.84 -3.83
C ALA A 47 -15.65 -11.89 -4.50
N THR A 48 -16.05 -10.83 -5.20
CA THR A 48 -17.34 -10.82 -5.91
C THR A 48 -17.40 -11.85 -7.04
N LEU A 49 -16.30 -12.04 -7.78
CA LEU A 49 -16.20 -13.01 -8.88
C LEU A 49 -16.30 -14.45 -8.34
N LEU A 50 -15.57 -14.77 -7.27
CA LEU A 50 -15.57 -16.10 -6.65
C LEU A 50 -16.90 -16.40 -5.96
N LYS A 51 -17.51 -15.41 -5.28
CA LYS A 51 -18.86 -15.56 -4.72
C LYS A 51 -19.88 -15.91 -5.79
N ALA A 52 -19.84 -15.23 -6.94
CA ALA A 52 -20.71 -15.53 -8.07
C ALA A 52 -20.45 -16.94 -8.65
N ALA A 53 -19.23 -17.45 -8.54
CA ALA A 53 -18.85 -18.83 -8.90
C ALA A 53 -19.18 -19.88 -7.82
N GLY A 54 -19.90 -19.51 -6.75
CA GLY A 54 -20.34 -20.44 -5.71
C GLY A 54 -19.34 -20.68 -4.59
N TYR A 55 -18.26 -19.91 -4.51
CA TYR A 55 -17.31 -19.99 -3.40
C TYR A 55 -17.92 -19.39 -2.13
N ARG A 56 -17.58 -20.00 -0.99
CA ARG A 56 -17.72 -19.37 0.32
C ARG A 56 -16.55 -18.42 0.52
N THR A 57 -16.82 -17.16 0.84
CA THR A 57 -15.79 -16.10 0.83
C THR A 57 -15.61 -15.50 2.23
N GLY A 58 -14.38 -15.46 2.73
CA GLY A 58 -14.04 -14.93 4.05
C GLY A 58 -12.84 -13.99 3.98
N ALA A 59 -12.89 -12.87 4.69
CA ALA A 59 -11.78 -11.95 4.87
C ALA A 59 -11.54 -11.67 6.35
N PHE A 60 -10.28 -11.62 6.75
CA PHE A 60 -9.83 -11.32 8.10
C PHE A 60 -8.73 -10.27 8.00
N VAL A 61 -9.00 -9.06 8.47
CA VAL A 61 -8.12 -7.91 8.25
C VAL A 61 -7.58 -7.33 9.55
N SER A 62 -6.26 -7.09 9.57
CA SER A 62 -5.56 -6.51 10.70
C SER A 62 -5.48 -4.97 10.78
N ALA A 63 -5.96 -4.22 9.79
CA ALA A 63 -5.76 -2.76 9.75
C ALA A 63 -7.06 -1.98 9.48
N PHE A 64 -7.22 -0.86 10.18
CA PHE A 64 -8.37 0.04 10.02
C PHE A 64 -8.51 0.61 8.63
N THR A 65 -7.43 0.80 7.89
CA THR A 65 -7.45 1.27 6.49
C THR A 65 -8.17 0.31 5.54
N LEU A 66 -8.47 -0.90 6.00
CA LEU A 66 -9.25 -1.93 5.31
C LEU A 66 -10.59 -2.22 5.99
N ASP A 67 -11.06 -1.37 6.91
CA ASP A 67 -12.41 -1.51 7.47
C ASP A 67 -13.48 -1.53 6.35
N SER A 68 -14.55 -2.31 6.54
CA SER A 68 -15.64 -2.46 5.56
C SER A 68 -16.24 -1.14 5.10
N ARG A 69 -16.17 -0.08 5.91
CA ARG A 69 -16.56 1.28 5.52
C ARG A 69 -15.85 1.78 4.28
N PHE A 70 -14.66 1.25 3.95
CA PHE A 70 -13.85 1.60 2.79
C PHE A 70 -14.24 0.85 1.50
N GLY A 71 -15.15 -0.13 1.58
CA GLY A 71 -15.86 -0.71 0.43
C GLY A 71 -15.21 -1.95 -0.21
N LEU A 72 -14.14 -2.48 0.39
CA LEU A 72 -13.47 -3.73 -0.07
C LEU A 72 -14.15 -5.01 0.46
N ASP A 73 -15.14 -4.89 1.34
CA ASP A 73 -15.89 -5.99 1.96
C ASP A 73 -16.82 -6.74 1.00
N ARG A 74 -17.17 -6.07 -0.11
CA ARG A 74 -18.08 -6.61 -1.11
C ARG A 74 -17.61 -7.94 -1.67
N GLY A 75 -18.53 -8.90 -1.66
CA GLY A 75 -18.27 -10.25 -2.17
C GLY A 75 -17.75 -11.20 -1.10
N PHE A 76 -17.45 -10.75 0.11
CA PHE A 76 -17.20 -11.63 1.25
C PHE A 76 -18.53 -12.04 1.93
N ASP A 77 -18.65 -13.30 2.34
CA ASP A 77 -19.73 -13.79 3.22
C ASP A 77 -19.45 -13.43 4.68
N VAL A 78 -18.16 -13.44 5.04
CA VAL A 78 -17.65 -13.01 6.34
C VAL A 78 -16.54 -11.99 6.10
N TYR A 79 -16.69 -10.79 6.66
CA TYR A 79 -15.66 -9.76 6.69
C TYR A 79 -15.37 -9.43 8.15
N ASP A 80 -14.24 -9.92 8.66
CA ASP A 80 -13.81 -9.71 10.05
C ASP A 80 -12.79 -8.56 10.08
N ASP A 81 -13.32 -7.36 10.29
CA ASP A 81 -12.61 -6.10 10.53
C ASP A 81 -12.72 -5.65 11.99
N GLN A 82 -12.95 -6.59 12.92
CA GLN A 82 -12.96 -6.30 14.35
C GLN A 82 -11.52 -6.12 14.83
N LEU A 83 -11.16 -4.87 15.17
CA LEU A 83 -9.83 -4.48 15.60
C LEU A 83 -9.82 -4.33 17.12
N ASP A 84 -9.16 -5.26 17.81
CA ASP A 84 -9.01 -5.27 19.27
C ASP A 84 -7.84 -4.37 19.71
N GLY A 85 -7.90 -3.08 19.37
CA GLY A 85 -6.99 -2.04 19.87
C GLY A 85 -7.54 -1.35 21.12
N PRO A 86 -6.71 -0.85 22.05
CA PRO A 86 -7.21 -0.11 23.21
C PRO A 86 -8.10 1.06 22.75
N ALA A 87 -9.29 1.23 23.35
CA ALA A 87 -10.13 2.39 23.05
C ALA A 87 -9.47 3.66 23.58
N GLY A 88 -9.00 4.55 22.70
CA GLY A 88 -8.47 5.85 23.10
C GLY A 88 -7.94 6.71 21.94
N PRO A 89 -7.78 8.04 22.13
CA PRO A 89 -7.38 8.98 21.08
C PRO A 89 -5.96 8.78 20.50
N LEU A 90 -5.20 7.82 21.04
CA LEU A 90 -3.79 7.55 20.74
C LEU A 90 -3.53 6.08 20.36
N ALA A 91 -4.56 5.23 20.37
CA ALA A 91 -4.41 3.83 20.02
C ALA A 91 -4.40 3.65 18.50
N LEU A 92 -3.47 2.86 17.99
CA LEU A 92 -3.51 2.40 16.61
C LEU A 92 -4.64 1.34 16.54
N PRO A 93 -5.69 1.56 15.72
CA PRO A 93 -6.70 0.54 15.49
C PRO A 93 -6.08 -0.53 14.59
N GLU A 94 -5.44 -1.51 15.21
CA GLU A 94 -4.84 -2.68 14.57
C GLU A 94 -5.21 -3.97 15.32
N ARG A 95 -5.09 -5.10 14.63
CA ARG A 95 -5.25 -6.44 15.20
C ARG A 95 -4.01 -7.26 14.91
N HIS A 96 -3.47 -7.89 15.95
CA HIS A 96 -2.28 -8.73 15.82
C HIS A 96 -2.49 -9.88 14.86
N GLY A 97 -1.45 -10.17 14.06
CA GLY A 97 -1.55 -11.18 13.00
C GLY A 97 -1.92 -12.58 13.52
N THR A 98 -1.47 -12.96 14.71
CA THR A 98 -1.85 -14.24 15.35
C THR A 98 -3.35 -14.37 15.59
N ASP A 99 -4.02 -13.28 15.96
CA ASP A 99 -5.46 -13.27 16.25
C ASP A 99 -6.27 -13.28 14.95
N THR A 100 -5.77 -12.60 13.91
CA THR A 100 -6.31 -12.66 12.55
C THR A 100 -6.24 -14.08 11.99
N VAL A 101 -5.07 -14.72 12.06
CA VAL A 101 -4.88 -16.10 11.60
C VAL A 101 -5.75 -17.07 12.39
N ALA A 102 -5.87 -16.90 13.70
CA ALA A 102 -6.74 -17.73 14.52
C ALA A 102 -8.22 -17.65 14.09
N ALA A 103 -8.72 -16.46 13.74
CA ALA A 103 -10.09 -16.32 13.24
C ALA A 103 -10.27 -16.93 11.85
N ALA A 104 -9.32 -16.71 10.94
CA ALA A 104 -9.34 -17.33 9.62
C ALA A 104 -9.39 -18.86 9.72
N ARG A 105 -8.58 -19.46 10.60
CA ARG A 105 -8.59 -20.91 10.84
C ARG A 105 -9.92 -21.42 11.39
N ARG A 106 -10.53 -20.70 12.35
CA ARG A 106 -11.85 -21.07 12.87
C ARG A 106 -12.90 -21.07 11.76
N TRP A 107 -12.87 -20.09 10.86
CA TRP A 107 -13.80 -20.01 9.75
C TRP A 107 -13.56 -21.08 8.68
N LEU A 108 -12.30 -21.40 8.37
CA LEU A 108 -11.92 -22.47 7.45
C LEU A 108 -12.38 -23.85 7.96
N ALA A 109 -12.31 -24.09 9.28
CA ALA A 109 -12.72 -25.35 9.89
C ALA A 109 -14.24 -25.63 9.86
N GLN A 110 -15.08 -24.60 9.65
CA GLN A 110 -16.54 -24.72 9.63
C GLN A 110 -17.12 -25.17 8.27
N GLY A 111 -16.31 -25.70 7.35
CA GLY A 111 -16.67 -25.94 5.96
C GLY A 111 -18.06 -26.56 5.72
N ASP A 112 -18.73 -26.12 4.65
CA ASP A 112 -20.09 -26.55 4.27
C ASP A 112 -20.13 -27.32 2.93
N GLY A 113 -18.97 -27.75 2.44
CA GLY A 113 -18.80 -28.47 1.17
C GLY A 113 -18.58 -27.58 -0.06
N ARG A 114 -18.75 -26.26 0.05
CA ARG A 114 -18.41 -25.31 -1.04
C ARG A 114 -16.89 -25.06 -1.09
N PRO A 115 -16.33 -24.73 -2.26
CA PRO A 115 -14.95 -24.26 -2.33
C PRO A 115 -14.82 -22.92 -1.60
N THR A 116 -13.65 -22.63 -1.04
CA THR A 116 -13.44 -21.45 -0.19
C THR A 116 -12.44 -20.47 -0.79
N PHE A 117 -12.74 -19.19 -0.70
CA PHE A 117 -11.78 -18.10 -0.86
C PHE A 117 -11.56 -17.44 0.50
N CYS A 118 -10.33 -17.46 0.99
CA CYS A 118 -9.95 -16.89 2.28
C CYS A 118 -8.89 -15.82 2.07
N TRP A 119 -9.22 -14.59 2.45
CA TRP A 119 -8.31 -13.44 2.47
C TRP A 119 -7.81 -13.23 3.91
N ILE A 120 -6.51 -13.35 4.12
CA ILE A 120 -5.87 -13.12 5.42
C ILE A 120 -4.91 -11.96 5.25
N HIS A 121 -5.18 -10.84 5.93
CA HIS A 121 -4.33 -9.66 5.91
C HIS A 121 -3.72 -9.45 7.29
N LEU A 122 -2.38 -9.49 7.36
CA LEU A 122 -1.61 -9.09 8.53
C LEU A 122 -1.16 -7.65 8.34
N TYR A 123 -1.15 -6.87 9.42
CA TYR A 123 -0.64 -5.50 9.36
C TYR A 123 0.89 -5.45 9.56
N ASP A 124 1.44 -6.45 10.24
CA ASP A 124 2.87 -6.62 10.42
C ASP A 124 3.55 -7.00 9.08
N PRO A 125 4.68 -6.38 8.70
CA PRO A 125 5.47 -5.40 9.45
C PRO A 125 5.08 -3.95 9.11
N HIS A 126 4.50 -3.21 10.07
CA HIS A 126 4.21 -1.78 9.92
C HIS A 126 4.81 -0.96 11.07
N ALA A 127 5.21 0.29 10.79
CA ALA A 127 5.68 1.21 11.82
C ALA A 127 4.60 1.41 12.90
N PRO A 128 4.93 1.40 14.21
CA PRO A 128 6.24 1.66 14.82
C PRO A 128 7.16 0.44 15.04
N TYR A 129 6.90 -0.72 14.45
CA TYR A 129 7.68 -1.95 14.60
C TYR A 129 7.86 -2.38 16.07
N LEU A 130 6.81 -2.97 16.63
CA LEU A 130 6.71 -3.42 18.03
C LEU A 130 6.44 -4.94 18.10
N PRO A 131 7.36 -5.79 17.59
CA PRO A 131 7.13 -7.22 17.56
C PRO A 131 7.00 -7.77 18.98
N ARG A 132 6.12 -8.76 19.18
CA ARG A 132 5.92 -9.42 20.49
C ARG A 132 7.04 -10.42 20.81
N GLU A 133 7.18 -10.78 22.08
CA GLU A 133 8.09 -11.86 22.45
C GLU A 133 7.69 -13.21 21.79
N PRO A 134 8.65 -14.04 21.37
CA PRO A 134 10.10 -13.91 21.59
C PRO A 134 10.83 -13.02 20.55
N PHE A 135 10.11 -12.47 19.57
CA PHE A 135 10.71 -11.71 18.46
C PHE A 135 11.24 -10.35 18.90
N ALA A 136 10.58 -9.70 19.87
CA ALA A 136 11.06 -8.46 20.49
C ALA A 136 12.51 -8.60 21.00
N SER A 137 12.78 -9.60 21.84
CA SER A 137 14.12 -9.83 22.38
C SER A 137 15.09 -10.37 21.33
N ARG A 138 14.65 -11.26 20.43
CA ARG A 138 15.52 -11.87 19.40
C ARG A 138 16.00 -10.87 18.35
N TYR A 139 15.18 -9.86 18.04
CA TYR A 139 15.42 -8.88 16.97
C TYR A 139 15.48 -7.45 17.51
N ALA A 140 15.90 -7.24 18.76
CA ALA A 140 15.91 -5.93 19.42
C ALA A 140 16.70 -4.84 18.66
N GLY A 141 17.70 -5.23 17.85
CA GLY A 141 18.47 -4.30 17.01
C GLY A 141 17.88 -4.06 15.61
N THR A 142 16.89 -4.85 15.20
CA THR A 142 16.26 -4.81 13.87
C THR A 142 14.76 -5.10 14.00
N PRO A 143 13.98 -4.22 14.66
CA PRO A 143 12.59 -4.51 15.04
C PRO A 143 11.69 -4.78 13.83
N TYR A 144 11.93 -4.14 12.67
CA TYR A 144 11.24 -4.45 11.42
C TYR A 144 11.39 -5.93 11.02
N VAL A 145 12.61 -6.49 11.10
CA VAL A 145 12.86 -7.91 10.85
C VAL A 145 12.18 -8.79 11.90
N GLY A 146 12.07 -8.30 13.14
CA GLY A 146 11.31 -8.94 14.20
C GLY A 146 9.83 -9.06 13.86
N GLU A 147 9.23 -8.02 13.27
CA GLU A 147 7.84 -8.06 12.80
C GLU A 147 7.66 -9.03 11.63
N VAL A 148 8.59 -9.03 10.67
CA VAL A 148 8.59 -10.02 9.57
C VAL A 148 8.63 -11.45 10.12
N ALA A 149 9.48 -11.72 11.11
CA ALA A 149 9.58 -13.02 11.74
C ALA A 149 8.31 -13.39 12.55
N ALA A 150 7.67 -12.41 13.18
CA ALA A 150 6.41 -12.59 13.88
C ALA A 150 5.26 -12.90 12.91
N ALA A 151 5.19 -12.19 11.78
CA ALA A 151 4.22 -12.43 10.71
C ALA A 151 4.38 -13.83 10.09
N ASP A 152 5.61 -14.24 9.78
CA ASP A 152 5.92 -15.59 9.29
C ASP A 152 5.44 -16.68 10.27
N ALA A 153 5.79 -16.54 11.56
CA ALA A 153 5.34 -17.46 12.60
C ALA A 153 3.82 -17.45 12.81
N ALA A 154 3.16 -16.30 12.63
CA ALA A 154 1.72 -16.19 12.72
C ALA A 154 1.02 -16.93 11.58
N LEU A 155 1.60 -16.97 10.37
CA LEU A 155 1.05 -17.66 9.20
C LEU A 155 1.23 -19.18 9.22
N GLU A 156 2.23 -19.69 9.95
CA GLU A 156 2.54 -21.13 10.03
C GLU A 156 1.27 -21.98 10.21
N PRO A 157 0.36 -21.72 11.18
CA PRO A 157 -0.72 -22.65 11.49
C PRO A 157 -1.77 -22.80 10.38
N VAL A 158 -1.71 -21.95 9.34
CA VAL A 158 -2.47 -22.08 8.09
C VAL A 158 -1.61 -22.69 6.99
N LEU A 159 -0.38 -22.19 6.80
CA LEU A 159 0.47 -22.57 5.68
C LEU A 159 1.14 -23.93 5.86
N GLY A 160 1.63 -24.26 7.06
CA GLY A 160 2.31 -25.52 7.38
C GLY A 160 1.55 -26.76 6.93
N PRO A 161 0.27 -26.94 7.34
CA PRO A 161 -0.54 -28.08 6.91
C PRO A 161 -0.75 -28.15 5.38
N LEU A 162 -0.86 -27.01 4.70
CA LEU A 162 -1.01 -26.95 3.24
C LEU A 162 0.27 -27.36 2.51
N LEU A 163 1.42 -26.94 3.03
CA LEU A 163 2.74 -27.28 2.49
C LEU A 163 3.08 -28.77 2.73
N GLU A 164 2.81 -29.30 3.93
CA GLU A 164 3.06 -30.71 4.27
C GLU A 164 2.20 -31.67 3.44
N SER A 165 0.92 -31.33 3.22
CA SER A 165 -0.01 -32.16 2.45
C SER A 165 0.13 -31.99 0.93
N ALA A 166 0.88 -30.97 0.49
CA ALA A 166 0.91 -30.51 -0.90
C ALA A 166 -0.49 -30.41 -1.50
N SER A 167 -1.43 -29.81 -0.75
CA SER A 167 -2.87 -29.85 -1.03
C SER A 167 -3.17 -29.59 -2.51
N PRO A 168 -3.63 -30.61 -3.28
CA PRO A 168 -3.78 -30.50 -4.73
C PRO A 168 -4.93 -29.59 -5.16
N HIS A 169 -5.77 -29.18 -4.20
CA HIS A 169 -6.97 -28.39 -4.43
C HIS A 169 -6.88 -26.98 -3.83
N THR A 170 -5.67 -26.53 -3.47
CA THR A 170 -5.46 -25.22 -2.85
C THR A 170 -4.44 -24.42 -3.65
N VAL A 171 -4.85 -23.20 -4.02
CA VAL A 171 -3.95 -22.15 -4.50
C VAL A 171 -3.70 -21.20 -3.35
N VAL A 172 -2.43 -20.95 -3.03
CA VAL A 172 -2.01 -19.92 -2.08
C VAL A 172 -1.26 -18.85 -2.83
N VAL A 173 -1.67 -17.59 -2.65
CA VAL A 173 -0.94 -16.41 -3.10
C VAL A 173 -0.48 -15.66 -1.85
N LEU A 174 0.83 -15.47 -1.71
CA LEU A 174 1.43 -14.63 -0.67
C LEU A 174 2.05 -13.43 -1.35
N THR A 175 1.68 -12.23 -0.90
CA THR A 175 2.18 -10.96 -1.43
C THR A 175 2.21 -9.90 -0.34
N ALA A 176 2.86 -8.77 -0.62
CA ALA A 176 2.66 -7.52 0.12
C ALA A 176 1.89 -6.51 -0.73
N ASP A 177 1.27 -5.52 -0.09
CA ASP A 177 0.60 -4.38 -0.71
C ASP A 177 1.56 -3.25 -1.10
N HIS A 178 2.65 -3.10 -0.37
CA HIS A 178 3.82 -2.32 -0.76
C HIS A 178 5.03 -2.75 0.10
N GLY A 179 6.17 -2.11 -0.12
CA GLY A 179 7.37 -2.24 0.70
C GLY A 179 7.46 -1.16 1.78
N GLU A 180 8.66 -1.01 2.36
CA GLU A 180 8.96 -0.10 3.46
C GLU A 180 10.35 0.51 3.22
N SER A 181 10.46 1.84 3.23
CA SER A 181 11.70 2.54 2.83
C SER A 181 12.80 2.46 3.88
N LEU A 182 12.47 2.34 5.17
CA LEU A 182 13.44 2.20 6.26
C LEU A 182 14.55 3.29 6.30
N GLY A 183 14.29 4.47 5.74
CA GLY A 183 15.24 5.59 5.63
C GLY A 183 15.91 5.75 4.27
N GLU A 184 15.70 4.82 3.33
CA GLU A 184 16.18 4.92 1.95
C GLU A 184 15.62 6.18 1.29
N HIS A 185 16.48 6.88 0.54
CA HIS A 185 16.16 8.16 -0.11
C HIS A 185 15.59 9.25 0.84
N GLY A 186 15.81 9.10 2.15
CA GLY A 186 15.34 10.00 3.19
C GLY A 186 13.90 9.76 3.66
N GLU A 187 13.17 8.83 3.05
CA GLU A 187 11.83 8.43 3.49
C GLU A 187 11.94 7.36 4.59
N ARG A 188 11.33 7.60 5.74
CA ARG A 188 11.44 6.72 6.90
C ARG A 188 10.53 5.51 6.84
N THR A 189 9.37 5.69 6.24
CA THR A 189 8.35 4.66 6.10
C THR A 189 7.94 4.50 4.63
N HIS A 190 6.70 4.85 4.27
CA HIS A 190 6.17 4.75 2.92
C HIS A 190 5.13 5.84 2.64
N GLY A 191 4.75 6.00 1.38
CA GLY A 191 3.68 6.89 0.94
C GLY A 191 4.14 8.14 0.19
N LEU A 192 5.44 8.46 0.23
CA LEU A 192 6.04 9.64 -0.42
C LEU A 192 6.69 9.30 -1.76
N PHE A 193 7.61 8.35 -1.78
CA PHE A 193 8.32 7.96 -3.00
C PHE A 193 7.86 6.60 -3.51
N ALA A 194 8.25 6.30 -4.75
CA ALA A 194 7.95 5.05 -5.44
C ALA A 194 9.24 4.33 -5.85
N TYR A 195 10.22 4.29 -4.95
CA TYR A 195 11.48 3.55 -5.11
C TYR A 195 11.26 2.04 -4.90
N GLU A 196 12.19 1.19 -5.31
CA GLU A 196 12.14 -0.28 -5.18
C GLU A 196 11.91 -0.70 -3.72
N ALA A 197 12.46 0.03 -2.75
CA ALA A 197 12.21 -0.19 -1.33
C ALA A 197 10.70 -0.20 -0.97
N THR A 198 9.89 0.58 -1.69
CA THR A 198 8.44 0.70 -1.49
C THR A 198 7.60 -0.01 -2.55
N LEU A 199 8.10 -0.23 -3.75
CA LEU A 199 7.32 -0.85 -4.83
C LEU A 199 7.62 -2.34 -5.01
N ARG A 200 8.85 -2.78 -4.78
CA ARG A 200 9.21 -4.18 -5.02
C ARG A 200 8.74 -5.03 -3.86
N ILE A 201 7.81 -5.93 -4.15
CA ILE A 201 7.10 -6.74 -3.17
C ILE A 201 7.47 -8.23 -3.30
N PRO A 202 7.34 -9.03 -2.23
CA PRO A 202 7.30 -10.48 -2.38
C PRO A 202 6.04 -10.86 -3.16
N LEU A 203 6.16 -11.83 -4.09
CA LEU A 203 5.02 -12.52 -4.67
C LEU A 203 5.36 -14.00 -4.82
N ILE A 204 4.54 -14.85 -4.21
CA ILE A 204 4.65 -16.30 -4.25
C ILE A 204 3.30 -16.89 -4.61
N VAL A 205 3.28 -17.77 -5.61
CA VAL A 205 2.09 -18.55 -6.00
C VAL A 205 2.38 -20.02 -5.79
N PHE A 206 1.70 -20.64 -4.82
CA PHE A 206 1.74 -22.07 -4.55
C PHE A 206 0.48 -22.72 -5.09
N ALA A 207 0.63 -23.48 -6.18
CA ALA A 207 -0.46 -24.22 -6.83
C ALA A 207 0.10 -25.53 -7.41
N PRO A 208 0.45 -26.51 -6.54
CA PRO A 208 1.28 -27.67 -6.92
C PRO A 208 0.64 -28.59 -7.97
N SER A 209 -0.68 -28.56 -8.12
CA SER A 209 -1.40 -29.31 -9.16
C SER A 209 -1.61 -28.54 -10.46
N VAL A 210 -1.22 -27.26 -10.51
CA VAL A 210 -1.44 -26.38 -11.66
C VAL A 210 -0.12 -26.04 -12.36
N VAL A 211 0.91 -25.71 -11.59
CA VAL A 211 2.22 -25.27 -12.11
C VAL A 211 3.38 -25.96 -11.40
N PRO A 212 4.47 -26.29 -12.12
CA PRO A 212 5.68 -26.78 -11.48
C PRO A 212 6.35 -25.68 -10.63
N PRO A 213 7.20 -26.05 -9.66
CA PRO A 213 8.06 -25.09 -8.98
C PRO A 213 8.94 -24.34 -9.97
N ALA A 214 8.95 -23.01 -9.89
CA ALA A 214 9.73 -22.14 -10.74
C ALA A 214 10.12 -20.88 -9.99
N VAL A 215 11.28 -20.31 -10.36
CA VAL A 215 11.66 -18.94 -10.00
C VAL A 215 11.57 -18.11 -11.26
N VAL A 216 10.87 -16.99 -11.18
CA VAL A 216 10.47 -16.17 -12.32
C VAL A 216 11.12 -14.79 -12.20
N ASP A 217 11.84 -14.40 -13.25
CA ASP A 217 12.57 -13.12 -13.32
C ASP A 217 11.82 -12.04 -14.11
N ALA A 218 10.65 -12.35 -14.65
CA ALA A 218 9.78 -11.37 -15.29
C ALA A 218 9.30 -10.32 -14.31
N VAL A 219 9.18 -9.08 -14.79
CA VAL A 219 8.46 -8.01 -14.10
C VAL A 219 6.97 -8.33 -14.14
N VAL A 220 6.34 -8.35 -12.97
CA VAL A 220 4.92 -8.64 -12.78
C VAL A 220 4.31 -7.64 -11.79
N GLY A 221 3.01 -7.38 -11.91
CA GLY A 221 2.29 -6.42 -11.07
C GLY A 221 1.23 -7.05 -10.19
N HIS A 222 0.64 -6.25 -9.28
CA HIS A 222 -0.56 -6.66 -8.56
C HIS A 222 -1.74 -6.94 -9.48
N ASP A 223 -1.82 -6.25 -10.62
CA ASP A 223 -2.86 -6.43 -11.62
C ASP A 223 -2.87 -7.84 -12.23
N ASP A 224 -1.74 -8.54 -12.19
CA ASP A 224 -1.61 -9.93 -12.65
C ASP A 224 -2.20 -10.97 -11.66
N ILE A 225 -2.46 -10.59 -10.40
CA ILE A 225 -2.87 -11.55 -9.35
C ILE A 225 -4.27 -12.13 -9.63
N VAL A 226 -5.26 -11.28 -9.90
CA VAL A 226 -6.64 -11.72 -10.20
C VAL A 226 -6.71 -12.65 -11.41
N PRO A 227 -6.16 -12.30 -12.59
CA PRO A 227 -6.20 -13.19 -13.74
C PRO A 227 -5.43 -14.50 -13.49
N THR A 228 -4.35 -14.47 -12.71
CA THR A 228 -3.61 -15.68 -12.32
C THR A 228 -4.44 -16.62 -11.44
N ILE A 229 -5.15 -16.07 -10.44
CA ILE A 229 -5.99 -16.89 -9.55
C ILE A 229 -7.16 -17.48 -10.33
N LEU A 230 -7.81 -16.69 -11.19
CA LEU A 230 -8.94 -17.17 -12.01
C LEU A 230 -8.50 -18.26 -12.99
N ASP A 231 -7.36 -18.09 -13.66
CA ASP A 231 -6.79 -19.12 -14.53
C ASP A 231 -6.43 -20.40 -13.76
N ALA A 232 -5.87 -20.28 -12.55
CA ALA A 232 -5.49 -21.44 -11.73
C ALA A 232 -6.68 -22.30 -11.29
N ILE A 233 -7.87 -21.71 -11.21
CA ILE A 233 -9.13 -22.41 -10.90
C ILE A 233 -9.98 -22.69 -12.15
N ALA A 234 -9.41 -22.53 -13.35
CA ALA A 234 -10.10 -22.70 -14.63
C ALA A 234 -11.36 -21.82 -14.81
N SER A 235 -11.33 -20.60 -14.26
CA SER A 235 -12.36 -19.57 -14.41
C SER A 235 -11.91 -18.50 -15.41
N THR A 236 -12.86 -17.91 -16.13
CA THR A 236 -12.55 -16.89 -17.14
C THR A 236 -12.42 -15.50 -16.50
N PRO A 237 -11.27 -14.81 -16.62
CA PRO A 237 -11.13 -13.46 -16.13
C PRO A 237 -11.98 -12.47 -16.94
N PRO A 238 -12.43 -11.35 -16.34
CA PRO A 238 -13.01 -10.24 -17.09
C PRO A 238 -12.05 -9.80 -18.22
N PRO A 239 -12.56 -9.57 -19.44
CA PRO A 239 -11.71 -9.33 -20.61
C PRO A 239 -11.00 -7.98 -20.61
N ASP A 240 -11.36 -7.09 -19.69
CA ASP A 240 -10.85 -5.73 -19.56
C ASP A 240 -9.88 -5.54 -18.38
N LEU A 241 -9.44 -6.64 -17.76
CA LEU A 241 -8.33 -6.59 -16.82
C LEU A 241 -7.02 -6.24 -17.57
N PRO A 242 -6.21 -5.31 -17.05
CA PRO A 242 -4.92 -4.94 -17.65
C PRO A 242 -3.84 -6.02 -17.48
N GLY A 243 -3.88 -6.76 -16.37
CA GLY A 243 -2.93 -7.82 -16.06
C GLY A 243 -3.23 -9.14 -16.77
N HIS A 244 -2.28 -10.06 -16.73
CA HIS A 244 -2.35 -11.36 -17.38
C HIS A 244 -2.04 -12.49 -16.40
N SER A 245 -2.50 -13.70 -16.71
CA SER A 245 -2.15 -14.87 -15.91
C SER A 245 -0.65 -15.14 -15.96
N LEU A 246 -0.05 -15.32 -14.78
CA LEU A 246 1.37 -15.61 -14.60
C LEU A 246 1.69 -17.11 -14.75
N LEU A 247 0.68 -17.99 -14.79
CA LEU A 247 0.91 -19.44 -14.79
C LEU A 247 1.76 -19.92 -15.97
N GLY A 248 1.60 -19.31 -17.14
CA GLY A 248 2.41 -19.61 -18.32
C GLY A 248 3.91 -19.38 -18.11
N GLN A 249 4.28 -18.47 -17.22
CA GLN A 249 5.70 -18.19 -16.93
C GLN A 249 6.38 -19.36 -16.20
N ALA A 250 5.63 -20.16 -15.44
CA ALA A 250 6.17 -21.40 -14.86
C ALA A 250 6.63 -22.41 -15.92
N LEU A 251 6.05 -22.29 -17.12
CA LEU A 251 6.30 -23.16 -18.26
C LEU A 251 7.25 -22.53 -19.29
N GLY A 252 7.88 -21.40 -18.95
CA GLY A 252 8.83 -20.70 -19.82
C GLY A 252 8.19 -19.80 -20.88
N ALA A 253 6.92 -19.42 -20.73
CA ALA A 253 6.34 -18.37 -21.58
C ALA A 253 7.13 -17.06 -21.42
N PRO A 254 7.36 -16.31 -22.51
CA PRO A 254 8.04 -15.03 -22.43
C PRO A 254 7.23 -14.03 -21.59
N PRO A 255 7.91 -13.13 -20.84
CA PRO A 255 7.21 -12.08 -20.11
C PRO A 255 6.47 -11.14 -21.05
N ALA A 256 5.40 -10.53 -20.55
CA ALA A 256 4.75 -9.45 -21.27
C ALA A 256 5.74 -8.30 -21.49
N ALA A 257 5.78 -7.75 -22.71
CA ALA A 257 6.60 -6.58 -23.03
C ALA A 257 5.90 -5.25 -22.64
N ALA A 258 4.81 -5.30 -21.88
CA ALA A 258 4.06 -4.11 -21.49
C ALA A 258 4.80 -3.35 -20.37
N PRO A 259 4.73 -2.00 -20.35
CA PRO A 259 5.24 -1.23 -19.22
C PRO A 259 4.31 -1.38 -18.02
N LEU A 260 4.88 -1.48 -16.82
CA LEU A 260 4.15 -1.45 -15.56
C LEU A 260 4.01 0.00 -15.10
N TYR A 261 2.78 0.43 -14.80
CA TYR A 261 2.50 1.77 -14.27
C TYR A 261 2.60 1.79 -12.74
N PHE A 262 3.10 2.87 -12.15
CA PHE A 262 3.06 3.09 -10.70
C PHE A 262 2.85 4.57 -10.36
N GLU A 263 2.38 4.83 -9.14
CA GLU A 263 2.14 6.19 -8.64
C GLU A 263 2.29 6.29 -7.10
N ALA A 264 2.70 7.48 -6.64
CA ALA A 264 2.73 7.87 -5.22
C ALA A 264 2.07 9.25 -5.08
N LEU A 265 0.74 9.25 -4.89
CA LEU A 265 -0.08 10.45 -4.97
C LEU A 265 -0.56 10.98 -3.61
N SER A 266 -0.29 10.28 -2.52
CA SER A 266 -0.68 10.71 -1.17
C SER A 266 -0.12 12.09 -0.82
N ALA A 267 1.16 12.35 -1.13
CA ALA A 267 1.77 13.65 -0.91
C ALA A 267 1.10 14.77 -1.73
N ALA A 268 0.74 14.51 -2.98
CA ALA A 268 0.00 15.49 -3.78
C ALA A 268 -1.39 15.76 -3.22
N ALA A 269 -2.12 14.70 -2.84
CA ALA A 269 -3.49 14.80 -2.36
C ALA A 269 -3.61 15.46 -0.97
N ASN A 270 -2.63 15.25 -0.09
CA ASN A 270 -2.68 15.69 1.31
C ASN A 270 -1.80 16.91 1.61
N ARG A 271 -0.69 17.09 0.88
CA ARG A 271 0.32 18.12 1.15
C ARG A 271 0.45 19.16 0.04
N GLY A 272 -0.19 18.94 -1.12
CA GLY A 272 -0.13 19.85 -2.27
C GLY A 272 1.21 19.82 -3.01
N TRP A 273 1.97 18.73 -2.84
CA TRP A 273 3.25 18.52 -3.51
C TRP A 273 3.05 18.01 -4.94
N ALA A 274 4.13 17.94 -5.71
CA ALA A 274 4.07 17.42 -7.06
C ALA A 274 3.62 15.94 -7.07
N PRO A 275 2.69 15.54 -7.96
CA PRO A 275 2.25 14.15 -8.10
C PRO A 275 3.38 13.31 -8.70
N LEU A 276 3.69 12.19 -8.03
CA LEU A 276 4.67 11.22 -8.52
C LEU A 276 3.94 10.13 -9.30
N THR A 277 4.30 9.97 -10.57
CA THR A 277 3.87 8.85 -11.41
C THR A 277 5.08 8.28 -12.15
N GLY A 278 4.98 7.07 -12.68
CA GLY A 278 6.08 6.50 -13.43
C GLY A 278 5.75 5.20 -14.12
N VAL A 279 6.74 4.69 -14.84
CA VAL A 279 6.66 3.41 -15.54
C VAL A 279 7.94 2.60 -15.36
N LEU A 280 7.78 1.29 -15.28
CA LEU A 280 8.85 0.30 -15.32
C LEU A 280 8.72 -0.52 -16.61
N ARG A 281 9.78 -0.56 -17.41
CA ARG A 281 9.87 -1.40 -18.61
C ARG A 281 11.14 -2.24 -18.56
N GLY A 282 10.98 -3.54 -18.36
CA GLY A 282 12.14 -4.41 -18.11
C GLY A 282 12.86 -3.96 -16.85
N THR A 283 14.11 -3.50 -16.97
CA THR A 283 14.88 -2.96 -15.84
C THR A 283 14.96 -1.43 -15.85
N GLU A 284 14.31 -0.76 -16.80
CA GLU A 284 14.33 0.69 -16.93
C GLU A 284 13.15 1.30 -16.17
N LYS A 285 13.44 2.10 -15.14
CA LYS A 285 12.42 2.76 -14.32
C LYS A 285 12.48 4.26 -14.52
N TYR A 286 11.35 4.85 -14.93
CA TYR A 286 11.21 6.28 -15.10
C TYR A 286 10.23 6.85 -14.08
N VAL A 287 10.64 7.91 -13.39
CA VAL A 287 9.82 8.65 -12.43
C VAL A 287 9.59 10.05 -12.98
N GLU A 288 8.32 10.39 -13.18
CA GLU A 288 7.86 11.71 -13.58
C GLU A 288 7.59 12.56 -12.34
N LEU A 289 8.42 13.59 -12.19
CA LEU A 289 8.38 14.63 -11.18
C LEU A 289 9.01 15.89 -11.78
N PRO A 290 8.86 17.09 -11.15
CA PRO A 290 9.54 18.30 -11.61
C PRO A 290 11.07 18.12 -11.76
N LEU A 291 11.67 17.29 -10.91
CA LEU A 291 13.02 16.76 -11.08
C LEU A 291 12.91 15.28 -11.49
N PRO A 292 12.86 14.96 -12.80
CA PRO A 292 12.62 13.60 -13.25
C PRO A 292 13.81 12.68 -13.00
N GLU A 293 13.53 11.37 -12.90
CA GLU A 293 14.54 10.35 -12.62
C GLU A 293 14.44 9.19 -13.60
N LEU A 294 15.60 8.63 -13.95
CA LEU A 294 15.71 7.41 -14.75
C LEU A 294 16.72 6.48 -14.11
N TYR A 295 16.34 5.23 -13.87
CA TYR A 295 17.20 4.19 -13.29
C TYR A 295 17.31 2.97 -14.20
N ASP A 296 18.42 2.25 -14.05
CA ASP A 296 18.64 0.94 -14.63
C ASP A 296 18.84 -0.08 -13.50
N LEU A 297 17.75 -0.73 -13.11
CA LEU A 297 17.68 -1.59 -11.93
C LEU A 297 18.57 -2.84 -12.04
N SER A 298 19.07 -3.16 -13.24
CA SER A 298 20.00 -4.28 -13.43
C SER A 298 21.36 -4.04 -12.79
N GLY A 299 21.82 -2.78 -12.76
CA GLY A 299 23.11 -2.37 -12.21
C GLY A 299 22.99 -1.40 -11.03
N ASP A 300 21.80 -0.89 -10.75
CA ASP A 300 21.50 0.07 -9.69
C ASP A 300 20.16 -0.27 -9.02
N PRO A 301 20.07 -1.41 -8.30
CA PRO A 301 18.83 -1.87 -7.68
C PRO A 301 18.35 -0.96 -6.54
N ASP A 302 19.26 -0.18 -5.94
CA ASP A 302 18.98 0.76 -4.84
C ASP A 302 18.71 2.19 -5.36
N GLU A 303 18.64 2.36 -6.69
CA GLU A 303 18.28 3.61 -7.38
C GLU A 303 19.14 4.83 -6.98
N GLN A 304 20.45 4.63 -6.81
CA GLN A 304 21.37 5.66 -6.34
C GLN A 304 21.87 6.58 -7.46
N ARG A 305 21.76 6.17 -8.72
CA ARG A 305 22.34 6.86 -9.87
C ARG A 305 21.27 7.26 -10.90
N ASN A 306 20.75 8.47 -10.77
CA ASN A 306 19.86 9.05 -11.76
C ASN A 306 20.56 9.25 -13.13
N LEU A 307 20.03 8.62 -14.18
CA LEU A 307 20.56 8.62 -15.55
C LEU A 307 19.86 9.61 -16.49
N VAL A 308 18.86 10.37 -16.02
CA VAL A 308 17.96 11.18 -16.88
C VAL A 308 18.72 12.12 -17.82
N GLY A 309 19.81 12.74 -17.35
CA GLY A 309 20.61 13.69 -18.13
C GLY A 309 21.57 13.05 -19.15
N SER A 310 21.72 11.72 -19.15
CA SER A 310 22.70 10.99 -19.97
C SER A 310 22.10 10.00 -20.97
N ARG A 311 20.77 9.86 -20.98
CA ARG A 311 20.03 8.81 -21.71
C ARG A 311 18.73 9.33 -22.33
N SER A 312 18.79 10.45 -23.06
CA SER A 312 17.60 11.14 -23.62
C SER A 312 16.66 10.22 -24.41
N GLU A 313 17.18 9.35 -25.28
CA GLU A 313 16.34 8.43 -26.06
C GLU A 313 15.56 7.42 -25.19
N ARG A 314 16.16 6.96 -24.07
CA ARG A 314 15.47 6.06 -23.12
C ARG A 314 14.37 6.83 -22.39
N VAL A 315 14.65 8.05 -21.96
CA VAL A 315 13.67 8.94 -21.29
C VAL A 315 12.48 9.21 -22.20
N GLU A 316 12.71 9.62 -23.45
CA GLU A 316 11.64 9.94 -24.41
C GLU A 316 10.69 8.75 -24.64
N ARG A 317 11.25 7.52 -24.72
CA ARG A 317 10.48 6.28 -24.84
C ARG A 317 9.62 6.03 -23.60
N LEU A 318 10.19 6.09 -22.40
CA LEU A 318 9.46 5.82 -21.16
C LEU A 318 8.41 6.90 -20.87
N GLN A 319 8.68 8.15 -21.24
CA GLN A 319 7.67 9.21 -21.23
C GLN A 319 6.53 8.94 -22.21
N ALA A 320 6.82 8.36 -23.39
CA ALA A 320 5.78 7.94 -24.33
C ALA A 320 4.94 6.80 -23.77
N ASP A 321 5.56 5.84 -23.08
CA ASP A 321 4.86 4.77 -22.37
C ASP A 321 3.95 5.33 -21.28
N LEU A 322 4.46 6.25 -20.44
CA LEU A 322 3.68 6.89 -19.37
C LEU A 322 2.48 7.65 -19.93
N ARG A 323 2.64 8.38 -21.05
CA ARG A 323 1.53 9.06 -21.74
C ARG A 323 0.47 8.11 -22.31
N GLY A 324 0.78 6.81 -22.43
CA GLY A 324 -0.19 5.78 -22.80
C GLY A 324 -1.19 5.47 -21.69
N PHE A 325 -0.89 5.83 -20.45
CA PHE A 325 -1.80 5.69 -19.31
C PHE A 325 -2.62 6.99 -19.11
N PRO A 326 -3.87 6.90 -18.61
CA PRO A 326 -4.66 8.08 -18.29
C PRO A 326 -3.94 9.01 -17.31
N SER A 327 -4.13 10.32 -17.51
CA SER A 327 -3.59 11.33 -16.58
C SER A 327 -4.19 11.15 -15.18
N ALA A 328 -3.34 11.42 -14.19
CA ALA A 328 -3.72 11.68 -12.81
C ALA A 328 -4.96 12.60 -12.69
N ASP A 329 -5.20 13.55 -13.61
CA ASP A 329 -6.31 14.52 -13.48
C ASP A 329 -7.74 13.93 -13.44
N SER A 330 -7.92 12.61 -13.57
CA SER A 330 -9.22 11.91 -13.67
C SER A 330 -9.77 11.31 -12.36
N PHE A 331 -9.30 11.80 -11.21
CA PHE A 331 -9.57 11.18 -9.91
C PHE A 331 -11.01 11.27 -9.38
N GLN A 332 -11.36 10.29 -8.53
CA GLN A 332 -12.62 10.29 -7.81
C GLN A 332 -12.72 11.46 -6.80
N ALA A 333 -13.94 11.95 -6.63
CA ALA A 333 -14.24 12.92 -5.59
C ALA A 333 -14.08 12.27 -4.20
N ARG A 334 -13.41 12.97 -3.28
CA ARG A 334 -13.29 12.50 -1.90
C ARG A 334 -14.66 12.41 -1.24
N ALA A 335 -14.88 11.32 -0.51
CA ALA A 335 -16.01 11.17 0.39
C ALA A 335 -15.73 11.89 1.73
N PRO A 336 -16.74 12.53 2.34
CA PRO A 336 -16.58 13.10 3.67
C PRO A 336 -16.40 12.00 4.72
N GLU A 337 -15.53 12.25 5.69
CA GLU A 337 -15.27 11.33 6.80
C GLU A 337 -16.01 11.78 8.07
N ASP A 338 -16.68 10.83 8.74
CA ASP A 338 -17.25 11.09 10.06
C ASP A 338 -16.15 11.39 11.11
N ARG A 339 -16.56 11.78 12.32
CA ARG A 339 -15.58 12.19 13.35
C ARG A 339 -14.69 11.03 13.78
N GLU A 340 -15.27 9.85 13.98
CA GLU A 340 -14.57 8.67 14.47
C GLU A 340 -13.52 8.19 13.46
N THR A 341 -13.89 8.10 12.18
CA THR A 341 -12.99 7.73 11.09
C THR A 341 -11.84 8.72 10.95
N ARG A 342 -12.09 10.03 11.07
CA ARG A 342 -11.02 11.04 11.07
C ARG A 342 -10.08 10.91 12.26
N GLU A 343 -10.58 10.53 13.42
CA GLU A 343 -9.76 10.32 14.62
C GLU A 343 -8.90 9.06 14.48
N ALA A 344 -9.47 7.97 13.99
CA ALA A 344 -8.76 6.71 13.71
C ALA A 344 -7.66 6.87 12.65
N LEU A 345 -7.98 7.49 11.49
CA LEU A 345 -6.99 7.79 10.44
C LEU A 345 -5.85 8.68 10.96
N ARG A 346 -6.18 9.68 11.79
CA ARG A 346 -5.16 10.54 12.41
C ARG A 346 -4.27 9.78 13.37
N ALA A 347 -4.81 8.83 14.14
CA ALA A 347 -4.02 8.01 15.05
C ALA A 347 -2.98 7.16 14.29
N LEU A 348 -3.30 6.73 13.07
CA LEU A 348 -2.39 6.04 12.15
C LEU A 348 -1.40 6.99 11.41
N GLY A 349 -1.48 8.30 11.64
CA GLY A 349 -0.63 9.29 10.98
C GLY A 349 -1.18 9.85 9.66
N TYR A 350 -2.35 9.41 9.21
CA TYR A 350 -3.00 9.97 8.03
C TYR A 350 -3.66 11.31 8.37
N LEU A 351 -3.24 12.35 7.64
CA LEU A 351 -3.83 13.67 7.78
C LEU A 351 -5.15 13.72 7.02
N ALA A 352 -6.26 13.57 7.74
CA ALA A 352 -7.60 13.87 7.23
C ALA A 352 -7.82 15.41 7.10
N SER A 353 -6.91 16.11 6.41
CA SER A 353 -7.09 17.51 6.05
C SER A 353 -8.01 17.63 4.84
N ALA A 354 -8.56 18.84 4.63
CA ALA A 354 -9.13 19.18 3.33
C ALA A 354 -8.09 18.88 2.24
N ALA A 355 -8.51 18.22 1.16
CA ALA A 355 -7.62 17.91 0.05
C ALA A 355 -6.92 19.19 -0.44
N ALA A 356 -5.61 19.12 -0.66
CA ALA A 356 -4.95 20.18 -1.40
C ALA A 356 -5.44 20.08 -2.86
N PRO A 357 -6.03 21.14 -3.44
CA PRO A 357 -6.42 21.09 -4.85
C PRO A 357 -5.18 20.89 -5.71
N LEU A 358 -5.22 19.94 -6.64
CA LEU A 358 -4.11 19.72 -7.57
C LEU A 358 -3.87 21.01 -8.37
N ARG A 359 -2.63 21.48 -8.34
CA ARG A 359 -2.19 22.65 -9.09
C ARG A 359 -1.92 22.26 -10.54
N LYS A 360 -2.16 23.20 -11.46
CA LYS A 360 -1.88 23.00 -12.90
C LYS A 360 -0.40 22.89 -13.23
N ARG A 361 0.48 23.38 -12.34
CA ARG A 361 1.93 23.41 -12.53
C ARG A 361 2.63 23.25 -11.18
N TYR A 362 3.65 22.41 -11.18
CA TYR A 362 4.56 22.16 -10.07
C TYR A 362 5.98 22.47 -10.52
N GLY A 363 6.74 23.16 -9.68
CA GLY A 363 8.16 23.45 -9.91
C GLY A 363 9.07 22.56 -9.07
N PRO A 364 10.40 22.66 -9.24
CA PRO A 364 11.37 21.94 -8.40
C PRO A 364 11.21 22.16 -6.89
N GLU A 365 10.65 23.29 -6.47
CA GLU A 365 10.30 23.61 -5.09
C GLU A 365 9.13 22.79 -4.53
N ASP A 366 8.30 22.22 -5.40
CA ASP A 366 7.17 21.36 -5.05
C ASP A 366 7.55 19.87 -5.13
N ASP A 367 8.78 19.54 -5.52
CA ASP A 367 9.26 18.17 -5.68
C ASP A 367 9.45 17.48 -4.32
N PRO A 368 8.84 16.30 -4.09
CA PRO A 368 9.02 15.48 -2.90
C PRO A 368 10.48 15.34 -2.43
N LYS A 369 11.45 15.27 -3.35
CA LYS A 369 12.88 15.14 -3.01
C LYS A 369 13.44 16.34 -2.26
N ARG A 370 12.85 17.53 -2.44
CA ARG A 370 13.23 18.74 -1.69
C ARG A 370 12.42 18.90 -0.40
N LEU A 371 11.35 18.12 -0.24
CA LEU A 371 10.35 18.30 0.82
C LEU A 371 10.32 17.15 1.82
N VAL A 372 10.99 16.01 1.54
CA VAL A 372 11.09 14.86 2.45
C VAL A 372 11.57 15.22 3.86
N GLY A 373 12.44 16.24 4.00
CA GLY A 373 12.85 16.76 5.30
C GLY A 373 11.69 17.38 6.10
N LEU A 374 10.73 18.04 5.43
CA LEU A 374 9.52 18.55 6.07
C LEU A 374 8.58 17.41 6.47
N ASP A 375 8.53 16.34 5.68
CA ASP A 375 7.75 15.15 6.02
C ASP A 375 8.27 14.50 7.30
N THR A 376 9.58 14.34 7.39
CA THR A 376 10.27 13.85 8.60
C THR A 376 9.96 14.74 9.82
N LEU A 377 9.90 16.06 9.66
CA LEU A 377 9.50 16.96 10.74
C LEU A 377 8.03 16.76 11.13
N MET A 378 7.13 16.51 10.18
CA MET A 378 5.72 16.25 10.44
C MET A 378 5.53 14.94 11.21
N GLU A 379 6.25 13.88 10.86
CA GLU A 379 6.24 12.63 11.62
C GLU A 379 6.70 12.86 13.07
N GLN A 380 7.74 13.68 13.28
CA GLN A 380 8.21 14.05 14.62
C GLN A 380 7.20 14.87 15.41
N VAL A 381 6.44 15.76 14.75
CA VAL A 381 5.30 16.47 15.37
C VAL A 381 4.28 15.47 15.91
N LEU A 382 3.90 14.48 15.10
CA LEU A 382 2.93 13.45 15.49
C LEU A 382 3.46 12.54 16.60
N ALA A 383 4.73 12.15 16.54
CA ALA A 383 5.38 11.37 17.61
C ALA A 383 5.36 12.12 18.95
N ARG A 384 5.84 13.38 18.97
CA ARG A 384 5.83 14.22 20.19
C ARG A 384 4.42 14.47 20.72
N HIS A 385 3.44 14.66 19.83
CA HIS A 385 2.05 14.81 20.21
C HIS A 385 1.51 13.56 20.93
N ARG A 386 1.89 12.37 20.48
CA ARG A 386 1.53 11.09 21.13
C ARG A 386 2.19 10.93 22.49
N GLU A 387 3.44 11.36 22.61
CA GLU A 387 4.20 11.37 23.88
C GLU A 387 3.71 12.45 24.86
N GLY A 388 2.83 13.36 24.42
CA GLY A 388 2.30 14.46 25.24
C GLY A 388 3.19 15.70 25.28
N ASP A 389 4.30 15.74 24.53
CA ASP A 389 5.17 16.91 24.37
C ASP A 389 4.54 17.93 23.41
N LEU A 390 3.54 18.66 23.91
CA LEU A 390 2.81 19.67 23.12
C LEU A 390 3.70 20.85 22.70
N ASP A 391 4.59 21.31 23.58
CA ASP A 391 5.43 22.46 23.28
C ASP A 391 6.49 22.14 22.23
N GLY A 392 7.09 20.95 22.31
CA GLY A 392 7.99 20.43 21.30
C GLY A 392 7.31 20.21 19.96
N ALA A 393 6.11 19.62 19.95
CA ALA A 393 5.31 19.46 18.73
C ALA A 393 4.96 20.83 18.10
N LEU A 394 4.56 21.82 18.91
CA LEU A 394 4.24 23.18 18.43
C LEU A 394 5.48 23.93 17.91
N ALA A 395 6.66 23.69 18.48
CA ALA A 395 7.90 24.28 17.98
C ALA A 395 8.22 23.77 16.56
N LEU A 396 8.11 22.46 16.35
CA LEU A 396 8.30 21.84 15.05
C LEU A 396 7.25 22.31 14.03
N CYS A 397 5.96 22.40 14.40
CA CYS A 397 4.93 22.98 13.52
C CYS A 397 5.29 24.40 13.05
N ARG A 398 5.78 25.26 13.96
CA ARG A 398 6.20 26.62 13.63
C ARG A 398 7.39 26.65 12.67
N ASP A 399 8.33 25.72 12.81
CA ASP A 399 9.46 25.61 11.91
C ASP A 399 9.07 25.09 10.52
N ILE A 400 8.10 24.15 10.44
CA ILE A 400 7.53 23.69 9.16
C ILE A 400 6.80 24.85 8.47
N VAL A 401 5.91 25.55 9.18
CA VAL A 401 5.16 26.69 8.64
C VAL A 401 6.09 27.82 8.18
N ARG A 402 7.21 28.08 8.89
CA ARG A 402 8.21 29.06 8.46
C ARG A 402 8.86 28.68 7.13
N GLN A 403 9.12 27.39 6.92
CA GLN A 403 9.75 26.87 5.70
C GLN A 403 8.75 26.73 4.54
N ARG A 404 7.51 26.35 4.82
CA ARG A 404 6.45 26.08 3.84
C ARG A 404 5.09 26.60 4.34
N PRO A 405 4.87 27.93 4.28
CA PRO A 405 3.66 28.55 4.83
C PRO A 405 2.38 28.18 4.07
N ASP A 406 2.50 27.62 2.87
CA ASP A 406 1.40 27.14 2.04
C ASP A 406 1.04 25.66 2.28
N MET A 407 1.60 24.99 3.31
CA MET A 407 1.29 23.59 3.66
C MET A 407 0.11 23.50 4.65
N PRO A 408 -1.13 23.19 4.21
CA PRO A 408 -2.32 23.25 5.08
C PRO A 408 -2.29 22.23 6.22
N ALA A 409 -1.66 21.09 5.97
CA ALA A 409 -1.39 20.05 6.96
C ALA A 409 -0.71 20.57 8.23
N ALA A 410 0.30 21.42 8.09
CA ALA A 410 1.07 21.95 9.22
C ALA A 410 0.25 22.93 10.06
N TRP A 411 -0.53 23.78 9.40
CA TRP A 411 -1.47 24.72 10.02
C TRP A 411 -2.57 24.00 10.80
N LEU A 412 -3.21 23.01 10.18
CA LEU A 412 -4.24 22.19 10.83
C LEU A 412 -3.68 21.50 12.09
N GLN A 413 -2.48 20.92 12.00
CA GLN A 413 -1.86 20.26 13.14
C GLN A 413 -1.50 21.26 14.25
N MET A 414 -1.02 22.45 13.88
CA MET A 414 -0.78 23.53 14.85
C MET A 414 -2.07 23.95 15.57
N ALA A 415 -3.19 24.11 14.84
CA ALA A 415 -4.49 24.43 15.41
C ALA A 415 -4.96 23.36 16.41
N ILE A 416 -4.79 22.08 16.07
CA ILE A 416 -5.13 20.95 16.95
C ILE A 416 -4.31 20.99 18.24
N LEU A 417 -3.00 21.22 18.13
CA LEU A 417 -2.10 21.29 19.28
C LEU A 417 -2.41 22.48 20.19
N GLN A 418 -2.68 23.66 19.63
CA GLN A 418 -3.08 24.85 20.39
C GLN A 418 -4.41 24.63 21.12
N ARG A 419 -5.39 24.02 20.44
CA ARG A 419 -6.66 23.63 21.06
C ARG A 419 -6.44 22.67 22.23
N LYS A 420 -5.54 21.69 22.11
CA LYS A 420 -5.21 20.74 23.18
C LYS A 420 -4.49 21.41 24.35
N ARG A 421 -3.74 22.49 24.10
CA ARG A 421 -3.14 23.37 25.13
C ARG A 421 -4.15 24.29 25.82
N GLY A 422 -5.39 24.37 25.31
CA GLY A 422 -6.43 25.27 25.81
C GLY A 422 -6.37 26.69 25.23
N ASP A 423 -5.52 26.94 24.22
CA ASP A 423 -5.35 28.23 23.57
C ASP A 423 -6.24 28.33 22.32
N MET A 424 -7.52 28.65 22.53
CA MET A 424 -8.50 28.70 21.44
C MET A 424 -8.24 29.84 20.45
N THR A 425 -7.68 30.96 20.91
CA THR A 425 -7.35 32.09 20.04
C THR A 425 -6.24 31.70 19.07
N ALA A 426 -5.13 31.15 19.57
CA ALA A 426 -4.06 30.67 18.70
C ALA A 426 -4.49 29.50 17.80
N ALA A 427 -5.45 28.69 18.22
CA ALA A 427 -6.02 27.62 17.40
C ALA A 427 -6.82 28.17 16.21
N ILE A 428 -7.58 29.26 16.41
CA ILE A 428 -8.32 29.94 15.34
C ILE A 428 -7.37 30.68 14.41
N ASP A 429 -6.35 31.36 14.93
CA ASP A 429 -5.36 32.09 14.13
C ASP A 429 -4.54 31.18 13.19
N ALA A 430 -4.52 29.87 13.48
CA ALA A 430 -3.85 28.85 12.68
C ALA A 430 -4.74 28.24 11.58
N LEU A 431 -6.04 28.58 11.51
CA LEU A 431 -7.01 28.11 10.50
C LEU A 431 -7.36 29.24 9.53
#